data_AF-A0A848L179-F1
#
_entry.id   AF-A0A848L179-F1
#
_cell.length_a   1.000
_cell.length_b   1.000
_cell.length_c   1.000
_cell.angle_alpha   90.00
_cell.angle_beta   90.00
_cell.angle_gamma   90.00
#
_symmetry.space_group_name_H-M   'P 1'
#
loop_
_entity.id
_entity.type
_entity.pdbx_description
1 polymer ?
#
loop_
_entity_poly.entity_id
_entity_poly.type
_entity_poly.pdbx_seq_one_letter_code
_entity_poly.pdbx_strand_id
1 'polypeptide(L)'
;MTPTNTEVTVPGPLAEPHRFGVYTGIEIDLQSDDAIPTTAKLGLEPPRFCGQCGRRMVVQVRPDGWRARCSRHGEVDSVELYHR
;
A
#
# COMPACT_ATOMS: atom_id res chain seq x y z
N MET A 1 -38.95 -8.93 1.36
CA MET A 1 -37.80 -8.61 2.23
C MET A 1 -36.56 -8.63 1.36
N THR A 2 -36.11 -7.47 0.89
CA THR A 2 -34.91 -7.33 0.05
C THR A 2 -33.70 -7.33 0.98
N PRO A 3 -32.64 -8.12 0.75
CA PRO A 3 -31.46 -8.03 1.59
C PRO A 3 -30.77 -6.69 1.33
N THR A 4 -30.67 -5.87 2.38
CA THR A 4 -29.87 -4.64 2.37
C THR A 4 -28.41 -5.05 2.34
N ASN A 5 -27.81 -5.06 1.14
CA ASN A 5 -26.39 -5.34 0.99
C ASN A 5 -25.62 -4.11 1.50
N THR A 6 -25.17 -4.16 2.76
CA THR A 6 -24.30 -3.14 3.33
C THR A 6 -22.97 -3.17 2.57
N GLU A 7 -22.75 -2.19 1.70
CA GLU A 7 -21.53 -2.07 0.93
C GLU A 7 -20.36 -1.79 1.90
N VAL A 8 -19.54 -2.81 2.18
CA VAL A 8 -18.36 -2.66 3.01
C VAL A 8 -17.27 -2.01 2.16
N THR A 9 -17.01 -0.72 2.40
CA THR A 9 -15.89 -0.01 1.78
C THR A 9 -14.57 -0.60 2.28
N VAL A 10 -13.89 -1.37 1.43
CA VAL A 10 -12.54 -1.86 1.70
C VAL A 10 -11.54 -0.75 1.36
N PRO A 11 -10.71 -0.29 2.32
CA PRO A 11 -9.72 0.74 2.04
C PRO A 11 -8.67 0.23 1.05
N GLY A 12 -8.17 1.15 0.21
CA GLY A 12 -7.07 0.88 -0.71
C GLY A 12 -5.78 0.51 0.03
N PRO A 13 -4.79 -0.11 -0.64
CA PRO A 13 -3.61 -0.65 0.01
C PRO A 13 -2.72 0.40 0.66
N LEU A 14 -2.79 1.66 0.20
CA LEU A 14 -2.04 2.81 0.74
C LEU A 14 -2.95 3.89 1.33
N ALA A 15 -4.24 3.61 1.53
CA ALA A 15 -5.12 4.56 2.21
C ALA A 15 -4.61 4.80 3.64
N GLU A 16 -4.65 6.04 4.12
CA GLU A 16 -4.27 6.38 5.50
C GLU A 16 -5.44 6.16 6.46
N PRO A 17 -5.19 5.83 7.74
CA PRO A 17 -3.87 5.55 8.33
C PRO A 17 -3.32 4.17 7.96
N HIS A 18 -1.99 4.03 7.88
CA HIS A 18 -1.33 2.72 7.72
C HIS A 18 -1.18 2.01 9.07
N ARG A 19 -1.42 0.70 9.08
CA ARG A 19 -1.14 -0.19 10.21
C ARG A 19 0.22 -0.87 10.08
N PHE A 20 0.72 -0.99 8.85
CA PHE A 20 2.00 -1.62 8.52
C PHE A 20 2.85 -0.69 7.66
N GLY A 21 4.17 -0.71 7.86
CA GLY A 21 5.12 -0.01 7.02
C GLY A 21 5.10 -0.53 5.58
N VAL A 22 4.87 0.36 4.62
CA VAL A 22 4.69 -0.03 3.20
C VAL A 22 5.97 -0.55 2.53
N TYR A 23 7.13 -0.34 3.15
CA TYR A 23 8.44 -0.80 2.66
C TYR A 23 9.00 -2.01 3.42
N THR A 24 8.52 -2.26 4.63
CA THR A 24 9.07 -3.25 5.57
C THR A 24 8.08 -4.38 5.86
N GLY A 25 6.78 -4.11 5.83
CA GLY A 25 5.71 -5.01 6.26
C GLY A 25 5.57 -5.14 7.77
N ILE A 26 6.34 -4.38 8.56
CA ILE A 26 6.30 -4.39 10.04
C ILE A 26 5.14 -3.50 10.51
N GLU A 27 4.45 -3.87 11.60
CA GLU A 27 3.45 -2.98 12.21
C GLU A 27 4.07 -1.64 12.62
N ILE A 28 3.36 -0.53 12.38
CA ILE A 28 3.93 0.81 12.56
C ILE A 28 4.45 1.05 13.98
N ASP A 29 3.75 0.52 14.99
CA ASP A 29 4.11 0.69 16.41
C ASP A 29 5.36 -0.11 16.82
N LEU A 30 5.78 -1.06 15.98
CA LEU A 30 6.92 -1.95 16.23
C LEU A 30 8.12 -1.64 15.31
N GLN A 31 7.95 -0.73 14.34
CA GLN A 31 8.97 -0.44 13.35
C GLN A 31 10.01 0.54 13.91
N SER A 32 11.30 0.19 13.78
CA SER A 32 12.38 1.14 14.03
C SER A 32 12.64 2.03 12.81
N ASP A 33 13.10 3.27 13.03
CA ASP A 33 13.39 4.22 11.95
C ASP A 33 14.48 3.73 10.97
N ASP A 34 15.39 2.91 11.47
CA ASP A 34 16.47 2.30 10.68
C ASP A 34 16.02 1.10 9.85
N ALA A 35 14.81 0.58 10.07
CA ALA A 35 14.27 -0.55 9.32
C ALA A 35 13.89 -0.16 7.87
N ILE A 36 13.62 1.12 7.60
CA ILE A 36 13.26 1.58 6.25
C ILE A 36 14.53 1.69 5.39
N PRO A 37 14.61 1.00 4.23
CA PRO A 37 15.77 1.09 3.35
C PRO A 37 16.04 2.53 2.88
N THR A 38 17.31 2.92 2.74
CA THR A 38 17.71 4.26 2.28
C THR A 38 17.08 4.61 0.93
N THR A 39 16.99 3.67 0.00
CA THR A 39 16.37 3.85 -1.32
C THR A 39 14.88 4.19 -1.23
N ALA A 40 14.15 3.60 -0.28
CA ALA A 40 12.77 3.95 0.02
C ALA A 40 12.64 5.34 0.66
N LYS A 41 13.55 5.71 1.58
CA LYS A 41 13.62 7.07 2.16
C LYS A 41 13.84 8.15 1.09
N LEU A 42 14.56 7.80 0.02
CA LEU A 42 14.79 8.66 -1.15
C LEU A 42 13.65 8.63 -2.18
N GLY A 43 12.58 7.87 -1.95
CA GLY A 43 11.44 7.75 -2.88
C GLY A 43 11.75 6.96 -4.16
N LEU A 44 12.85 6.20 -4.20
CA LEU A 44 13.29 5.45 -5.38
C LEU A 44 12.68 4.04 -5.46
N GLU A 45 11.99 3.61 -4.42
CA GLU A 45 11.36 2.29 -4.36
C GLU A 45 9.83 2.42 -4.34
N PRO A 46 9.11 1.62 -5.14
CA PRO A 46 7.68 1.46 -4.98
C PRO A 46 7.37 0.73 -3.66
N PRO A 47 6.18 0.95 -3.07
CA PRO A 47 5.76 0.25 -1.87
C PRO A 47 5.63 -1.25 -2.14
N ARG A 48 6.18 -2.07 -1.23
CA ARG A 48 6.24 -3.53 -1.37
C ARG A 48 5.19 -4.26 -0.54
N PHE A 49 4.63 -3.59 0.47
CA PHE A 49 3.68 -4.16 1.41
C PHE A 49 2.43 -3.29 1.51
N CYS A 50 1.29 -3.94 1.68
CA CYS A 50 0.02 -3.25 1.89
C CYS A 50 0.01 -2.60 3.28
N GLY A 51 -0.22 -1.29 3.34
CA GLY A 51 -0.29 -0.53 4.60
C GLY A 51 -1.44 -0.95 5.51
N GLN A 52 -2.47 -1.62 4.96
CA GLN A 52 -3.64 -2.07 5.72
C GLN A 52 -3.48 -3.45 6.37
N CYS A 53 -2.72 -4.38 5.75
CA CYS A 53 -2.62 -5.76 6.25
C CYS A 53 -1.24 -6.42 6.17
N GLY A 54 -0.18 -5.65 5.86
CA GLY A 54 1.20 -6.14 5.87
C GLY A 54 1.55 -7.17 4.79
N ARG A 55 0.60 -7.53 3.91
CA ARG A 55 0.84 -8.53 2.86
C ARG A 55 1.75 -7.93 1.78
N ARG A 56 2.74 -8.71 1.34
CA ARG A 56 3.57 -8.36 0.18
C ARG A 56 2.70 -8.22 -1.07
N MET A 57 2.84 -7.10 -1.75
CA MET A 57 2.09 -6.78 -2.97
C MET A 57 2.83 -7.30 -4.20
N VAL A 58 2.06 -7.54 -5.27
CA VAL A 58 2.65 -7.69 -6.60
C VAL A 58 2.87 -6.30 -7.15
N VAL A 59 4.12 -5.97 -7.48
CA VAL A 59 4.52 -4.65 -7.97
C VAL A 59 5.00 -4.78 -9.40
N GLN A 60 4.48 -3.92 -10.27
CA GLN A 60 4.96 -3.75 -11.65
C GLN A 60 5.47 -2.32 -11.81
N VAL A 61 6.75 -2.21 -12.19
CA VAL A 61 7.37 -0.93 -12.56
C VAL A 61 7.23 -0.74 -14.06
N ARG A 62 6.84 0.45 -14.47
CA ARG A 62 6.69 0.92 -15.86
C ARG A 62 7.53 2.19 -16.06
N PRO A 63 7.81 2.61 -17.30
CA PRO A 63 8.54 3.86 -17.53
C PRO A 63 7.85 5.12 -16.96
N ASP A 64 6.52 5.12 -16.90
CA ASP A 64 5.68 6.23 -16.44
C ASP A 64 5.33 6.18 -14.95
N GLY A 65 5.71 5.11 -14.25
CA GLY A 65 5.34 4.92 -12.85
C GLY A 65 5.33 3.47 -12.41
N TRP A 66 4.51 3.16 -11.42
CA TRP A 66 4.36 1.81 -10.92
C TRP A 66 2.93 1.54 -10.49
N ARG A 67 2.60 0.24 -10.48
CA ARG A 67 1.36 -0.29 -9.96
C ARG A 67 1.66 -1.32 -8.88
N ALA A 68 0.91 -1.28 -7.79
CA ALA A 68 1.03 -2.25 -6.70
C ALA A 68 -0.34 -2.83 -6.33
N ARG A 69 -0.43 -4.17 -6.30
CA ARG A 69 -1.67 -4.88 -6.00
C ARG A 69 -1.57 -5.73 -4.75
N CYS A 70 -2.48 -5.47 -3.82
CA CYS A 70 -2.80 -6.31 -2.68
C CYS A 70 -3.99 -7.24 -3.03
N SER A 71 -3.91 -8.51 -2.67
CA SER A 71 -5.00 -9.46 -2.91
C SER A 71 -6.27 -9.20 -2.07
N ARG A 72 -6.18 -8.37 -1.02
CA ARG A 72 -7.32 -8.02 -0.15
C ARG A 72 -7.81 -6.59 -0.31
N HIS A 73 -6.87 -5.65 -0.42
CA HIS A 73 -7.16 -4.21 -0.39
C HIS A 73 -7.15 -3.57 -1.79
N GLY A 74 -6.99 -4.36 -2.84
CA GLY A 74 -7.04 -3.88 -4.22
C GLY A 74 -5.70 -3.34 -4.72
N GLU A 75 -5.77 -2.42 -5.68
CA GLU A 75 -4.65 -1.93 -6.46
C GLU A 75 -4.49 -0.42 -6.29
N VAL A 76 -3.26 0.05 -6.46
CA VAL A 76 -2.91 1.46 -6.53
C VAL A 76 -1.92 1.68 -7.66
N ASP A 77 -2.02 2.82 -8.33
CA ASP A 77 -1.15 3.22 -9.44
C ASP A 77 -0.56 4.59 -9.12
N SER A 78 0.75 4.76 -9.31
CA SER A 78 1.46 5.99 -8.96
C SER A 78 1.01 7.18 -9.81
N VAL A 79 0.60 6.94 -11.05
CA VAL A 79 0.11 8.01 -11.93
C VAL A 79 -1.18 8.59 -11.35
N GLU A 80 -2.12 7.72 -10.97
CA GLU A 80 -3.38 8.12 -10.32
C GLU A 80 -3.17 8.81 -8.97
N LEU A 81 -2.16 8.37 -8.20
CA LEU A 81 -1.82 9.01 -6.92
C LEU A 81 -1.28 10.43 -7.10
N TYR A 82 -0.50 10.68 -8.15
CA TYR A 82 0.07 12.02 -8.39
C TYR A 82 -0.98 13.04 -8.87
N HIS A 83 -2.10 12.55 -9.42
CA HIS A 83 -3.20 13.39 -9.88
C HIS A 83 -4.23 13.74 -8.79
N ARG A 84 -4.07 13.22 -7.57
CA ARG A 84 -4.93 13.50 -6.41
C ARG A 84 -4.29 14.52 -5.48
#